data_AF-A0A0B7MHX7-F1
#
_entry.id   AF-A0A0B7MHX7-F1
#
_cell.length_a   1.000
_cell.length_b   1.000
_cell.length_c   1.000
_cell.angle_alpha   90.00
_cell.angle_beta   90.00
_cell.angle_gamma   90.00
#
_symmetry.space_group_name_H-M   'P 1'
#
loop_
_entity.id
_entity.type
_entity.pdbx_description
1 polymer ?
#
loop_
_entity_poly.entity_id
_entity_poly.type
_entity_poly.pdbx_seq_one_letter_code
_entity_poly.pdbx_strand_id
1 'polypeptide(L)'
;MMMVAKEELSELVRRVVSFIITLVILGIINAIVVRLPAMDIEVYDTITVAYIASMVISVIIVAIVVIFGKDIAVRVERIIPEFPELNPIIYNIAILAAIIIAYRAFEGLFIPLLDESNIMWLYPVVFLCAAILPIYRLTAVLFTSSGKIADVIVKEKKTTIGGTVVCPACGTSVVKSKFCGACGQELPQPTAASSCPKCGSALKPGARFCVYCGTEVSEPKAAPQHGDGNHS
;
A
#
# COMPACT_ATOMS: atom_id res chain seq x y z
N MET A 1 -14.63 15.30 -16.73
CA MET A 1 -14.00 14.36 -15.76
C MET A 1 -13.19 15.08 -14.67
N MET A 2 -12.25 16.00 -14.99
CA MET A 2 -11.47 16.70 -13.94
C MET A 2 -12.29 17.59 -12.98
N MET A 3 -13.39 18.21 -13.42
CA MET A 3 -14.22 19.04 -12.52
C MET A 3 -14.98 18.20 -11.47
N VAL A 4 -15.57 17.07 -11.88
CA VAL A 4 -16.30 16.15 -10.98
C VAL A 4 -15.40 15.60 -9.88
N ALA A 5 -14.15 15.25 -10.21
CA ALA A 5 -13.18 14.76 -9.22
C ALA A 5 -12.81 15.82 -8.17
N LYS A 6 -12.76 17.10 -8.56
CA LYS A 6 -12.43 18.20 -7.65
C LYS A 6 -13.57 18.49 -6.67
N GLU A 7 -14.81 18.39 -7.12
CA GLU A 7 -16.01 18.55 -6.27
C GLU A 7 -16.10 17.44 -5.22
N GLU A 8 -16.01 16.18 -5.63
CA GLU A 8 -16.03 15.02 -4.73
C GLU A 8 -14.88 15.05 -3.71
N LEU A 9 -13.68 15.48 -4.14
CA LEU A 9 -12.54 15.67 -3.25
C LEU A 9 -12.81 16.77 -2.22
N SER A 10 -13.39 17.90 -2.63
CA SER A 10 -13.72 18.99 -1.70
C SER A 10 -14.79 18.59 -0.68
N GLU A 11 -15.78 17.80 -1.09
CA GLU A 11 -16.78 17.25 -0.17
C GLU A 11 -16.15 16.26 0.81
N LEU A 12 -15.26 15.39 0.34
CA LEU A 12 -14.54 14.44 1.19
C LEU A 12 -13.72 15.19 2.24
N VAL A 13 -12.94 16.20 1.82
CA VAL A 13 -12.14 17.04 2.73
C VAL A 13 -13.04 17.73 3.75
N ARG A 14 -14.17 18.31 3.33
CA ARG A 14 -15.11 18.96 4.25
C ARG A 14 -15.66 17.98 5.31
N ARG A 15 -15.98 16.75 4.92
CA ARG A 15 -16.45 15.71 5.86
C ARG A 15 -15.36 15.26 6.80
N VAL A 16 -14.13 15.07 6.32
CA VAL A 16 -12.96 14.74 7.16
C VAL A 16 -12.71 15.83 8.18
N VAL A 17 -12.75 17.10 7.77
CA VAL A 17 -12.61 18.23 8.69
C VAL A 17 -13.73 18.21 9.74
N SER A 18 -14.99 18.02 9.34
CA SER A 18 -16.12 17.94 10.28
C SER A 18 -15.95 16.79 11.26
N PHE A 19 -15.52 15.61 10.80
CA PHE A 19 -15.30 14.44 11.64
C PHE A 19 -14.19 14.67 12.66
N ILE A 20 -13.05 15.24 12.23
CA ILE A 20 -11.94 15.58 13.14
C ILE A 20 -12.43 16.57 14.20
N ILE A 21 -13.18 17.62 13.79
CA ILE A 21 -13.76 18.59 14.73
C ILE A 21 -14.68 17.89 15.73
N THR A 22 -15.58 17.01 15.27
CA THR A 22 -16.47 16.24 16.15
C THR A 22 -15.67 15.39 17.15
N LEU A 23 -14.63 14.67 16.70
CA LEU A 23 -13.78 13.88 17.60
C LEU A 23 -13.03 14.74 18.61
N VAL A 24 -12.51 15.89 18.19
CA VAL A 24 -11.84 16.84 19.10
C VAL A 24 -12.82 17.36 20.14
N ILE A 25 -14.04 17.73 19.74
CA ILE A 25 -15.08 18.18 20.68
C ILE A 25 -15.41 17.06 21.69
N LEU A 26 -15.66 15.84 21.22
CA LEU A 26 -15.96 14.71 22.13
C LEU A 26 -14.78 14.39 23.06
N GLY A 27 -13.53 14.51 22.57
CA GLY A 27 -12.33 14.34 23.37
C GLY A 27 -12.19 15.42 24.45
N ILE A 28 -12.47 16.69 24.12
CA ILE A 28 -12.50 17.80 25.08
C ILE A 28 -13.60 17.56 26.12
N ILE A 29 -14.81 17.17 25.69
CA ILE A 29 -15.91 16.85 26.61
C ILE A 29 -15.48 15.74 27.56
N ASN A 30 -14.90 14.65 27.08
CA ASN A 30 -14.40 13.57 27.94
C ASN A 30 -13.35 14.07 28.94
N ALA A 31 -12.39 14.89 28.49
CA ALA A 31 -11.35 15.43 29.34
C ALA A 31 -11.88 16.39 30.42
N ILE A 32 -12.94 17.15 30.12
CA ILE A 32 -13.63 17.99 31.11
C ILE A 32 -14.42 17.12 32.07
N VAL A 33 -15.23 16.18 31.55
CA VAL A 33 -16.08 15.29 32.33
C VAL A 33 -15.28 14.51 33.36
N VAL A 34 -14.12 13.97 32.99
CA VAL A 34 -13.26 13.22 33.92
C VAL A 34 -12.57 14.12 34.98
N ARG A 35 -12.51 15.43 34.76
CA ARG A 35 -11.90 16.40 35.72
C ARG A 35 -12.91 17.16 36.57
N LEU A 36 -14.21 16.91 36.41
CA LEU A 36 -15.23 17.58 37.21
C LEU A 36 -15.12 17.15 38.68
N PRO A 37 -15.29 18.09 39.64
CA PRO A 37 -15.37 17.74 41.05
C PRO A 37 -16.57 16.80 41.27
N ALA A 38 -16.43 15.85 42.19
CA ALA A 38 -17.40 14.78 42.49
C ALA A 38 -17.47 13.60 41.49
N MET A 39 -16.57 13.52 40.50
CA MET A 39 -16.51 12.36 39.59
C MET A 39 -15.78 11.14 40.16
N ASP A 40 -15.03 11.33 41.25
CA ASP A 40 -14.34 10.27 41.99
C ASP A 40 -15.27 9.52 42.96
N ILE A 41 -16.58 9.78 42.90
CA ILE A 41 -17.55 9.02 43.70
C ILE A 41 -17.57 7.57 43.19
N GLU A 42 -17.28 6.66 44.11
CA GLU A 42 -17.35 5.22 43.90
C GLU A 42 -18.83 4.78 43.87
N VAL A 43 -19.23 4.13 42.78
CA VAL A 43 -20.60 3.63 42.58
C VAL A 43 -20.70 2.16 43.00
N TYR A 44 -19.64 1.38 42.71
CA TYR A 44 -19.55 -0.03 43.04
C TYR A 44 -18.08 -0.43 43.19
N ASP A 45 -17.67 -0.84 44.39
CA ASP A 45 -16.29 -1.19 44.75
C ASP A 45 -15.29 -0.12 44.25
N THR A 46 -14.45 -0.41 43.25
CA THR A 46 -13.48 0.55 42.69
C THR A 46 -13.97 1.28 41.43
N ILE A 47 -15.24 1.14 41.03
CA ILE A 47 -15.79 1.75 39.81
C ILE A 47 -16.31 3.16 40.12
N THR A 48 -15.64 4.17 39.58
CA THR A 48 -16.05 5.58 39.69
C THR A 48 -17.01 6.02 38.59
N VAL A 49 -17.81 7.06 38.86
CA VAL A 49 -18.70 7.69 37.87
C VAL A 49 -17.92 8.16 36.62
N ALA A 50 -16.65 8.55 36.79
CA ALA A 50 -15.77 8.95 35.68
C ALA A 50 -15.57 7.83 34.64
N TYR A 51 -15.38 6.58 35.07
CA TYR A 51 -15.23 5.46 34.15
C TYR A 51 -16.51 5.17 33.37
N ILE A 52 -17.67 5.28 34.01
CA ILE A 52 -18.96 5.10 33.34
C ILE A 52 -19.18 6.20 32.30
N ALA A 53 -18.92 7.47 32.65
CA ALA A 53 -19.09 8.58 31.72
C ALA A 53 -18.14 8.48 30.51
N SER A 54 -16.88 8.15 30.76
CA SER A 54 -15.90 7.94 29.68
C SER A 54 -16.23 6.76 28.78
N MET A 55 -16.82 5.68 29.34
CA MET A 55 -17.31 4.54 28.57
C MET A 55 -18.42 4.96 27.60
N VAL A 56 -19.42 5.72 28.05
CA VAL A 56 -20.50 6.23 27.20
C VAL A 56 -19.95 7.10 26.07
N ILE A 57 -19.07 8.04 26.38
CA ILE A 57 -18.47 8.92 25.36
C ILE A 57 -17.64 8.10 24.37
N SER A 58 -16.87 7.13 24.85
CA SER A 58 -16.05 6.26 24.01
C SER A 58 -16.87 5.38 23.08
N VAL A 59 -18.02 4.87 23.52
CA VAL A 59 -18.97 4.13 22.66
C VAL A 59 -19.46 5.03 21.52
N ILE A 60 -19.76 6.30 21.81
CA ILE A 60 -20.17 7.28 20.79
C ILE A 60 -19.00 7.53 19.81
N ILE A 61 -17.78 7.72 20.31
CA ILE A 61 -16.58 7.90 19.47
C ILE A 61 -16.37 6.69 18.56
N VAL A 62 -16.43 5.48 19.10
CA VAL A 62 -16.29 4.22 18.36
C VAL A 62 -17.33 4.12 17.24
N ALA A 63 -18.60 4.40 17.56
CA ALA A 63 -19.67 4.41 16.56
C ALA A 63 -19.41 5.43 15.45
N ILE A 64 -19.00 6.65 15.81
CA ILE A 64 -18.65 7.71 14.86
C ILE A 64 -17.50 7.27 13.96
N VAL A 65 -16.42 6.69 14.51
CA VAL A 65 -15.26 6.20 13.74
C VAL A 65 -15.67 5.12 12.75
N VAL A 66 -16.51 4.15 13.14
CA VAL A 66 -16.95 3.06 12.24
C VAL A 66 -17.88 3.58 11.14
N ILE A 67 -18.85 4.42 11.49
CA ILE A 67 -19.79 5.01 10.52
C ILE A 67 -19.04 5.84 9.49
N PHE A 68 -18.14 6.70 9.98
CA PHE A 68 -17.33 7.56 9.14
C PHE A 68 -16.35 6.78 8.27
N GLY A 69 -15.70 5.76 8.83
CA GLY A 69 -14.84 4.86 8.08
C GLY A 69 -15.56 4.20 6.89
N LYS A 70 -16.81 3.76 7.09
CA LYS A 70 -17.64 3.22 6.00
C LYS A 70 -17.99 4.29 4.96
N ASP A 71 -18.35 5.50 5.39
CA ASP A 71 -18.70 6.60 4.48
C ASP A 71 -17.51 7.04 3.63
N ILE A 72 -16.31 7.17 4.22
CA ILE A 72 -15.07 7.43 3.45
C ILE A 72 -14.81 6.30 2.46
N ALA A 73 -14.86 5.05 2.92
CA ALA A 73 -14.46 3.91 2.10
C ALA A 73 -15.25 3.85 0.78
N VAL A 74 -16.57 4.06 0.84
CA VAL A 74 -17.45 4.11 -0.34
C VAL A 74 -17.15 5.31 -1.25
N ARG A 75 -16.83 6.48 -0.68
CA ARG A 75 -16.52 7.69 -1.47
C ARG A 75 -15.18 7.59 -2.17
N VAL A 76 -14.16 7.09 -1.48
CA VAL A 76 -12.82 6.95 -2.04
C VAL A 76 -12.84 5.97 -3.22
N GLU A 77 -13.59 4.87 -3.11
CA GLU A 77 -13.81 3.94 -4.23
C GLU A 77 -14.45 4.63 -5.45
N ARG A 78 -15.39 5.56 -5.23
CA ARG A 78 -16.01 6.34 -6.32
C ARG A 78 -15.02 7.32 -6.97
N ILE A 79 -14.14 7.94 -6.19
CA ILE A 79 -13.15 8.90 -6.68
C ILE A 79 -12.02 8.19 -7.44
N ILE A 80 -11.59 7.03 -6.97
CA ILE A 80 -10.46 6.26 -7.50
C ILE A 80 -10.92 4.84 -7.88
N PRO A 81 -11.72 4.68 -8.95
CA PRO A 81 -12.26 3.39 -9.35
C PRO A 81 -11.20 2.40 -9.84
N GLU A 82 -9.99 2.88 -10.16
CA GLU A 82 -8.85 2.06 -10.57
C GLU A 82 -8.31 1.18 -9.42
N PHE A 83 -8.59 1.56 -8.17
CA PHE A 83 -8.16 0.82 -6.97
C PHE A 83 -9.37 0.46 -6.08
N PRO A 84 -10.19 -0.53 -6.47
CA PRO A 84 -11.35 -0.97 -5.67
C PRO A 84 -10.96 -1.56 -4.30
N GLU A 85 -9.69 -1.96 -4.16
CA GLU A 85 -9.11 -2.51 -2.95
C GLU A 85 -9.03 -1.45 -1.81
N LEU A 86 -9.17 -0.16 -2.12
CA LEU A 86 -9.17 0.91 -1.11
C LEU A 86 -10.37 0.85 -0.16
N ASN A 87 -11.55 0.43 -0.63
CA ASN A 87 -12.75 0.33 0.21
C ASN A 87 -12.54 -0.61 1.41
N PRO A 88 -12.21 -1.91 1.21
CA PRO A 88 -11.97 -2.80 2.34
C PRO A 88 -10.76 -2.37 3.18
N ILE A 89 -9.74 -1.71 2.60
CA ILE A 89 -8.59 -1.22 3.37
C ILE A 89 -9.03 -0.13 4.36
N ILE A 90 -9.68 0.92 3.88
CA ILE A 90 -10.11 2.06 4.70
C ILE A 90 -11.07 1.60 5.79
N TYR A 91 -12.04 0.75 5.43
CA TYR A 91 -13.02 0.26 6.38
C TYR A 91 -12.38 -0.59 7.51
N ASN A 92 -11.46 -1.50 7.18
CA ASN A 92 -10.78 -2.31 8.20
C ASN A 92 -9.81 -1.50 9.07
N ILE A 93 -9.15 -0.47 8.52
CA ILE A 93 -8.35 0.48 9.32
C ILE A 93 -9.23 1.22 10.33
N ALA A 94 -10.41 1.68 9.92
CA ALA A 94 -11.36 2.34 10.81
C ALA A 94 -11.85 1.39 11.92
N ILE A 95 -12.13 0.13 11.60
CA ILE A 95 -12.47 -0.89 12.61
C ILE A 95 -11.32 -1.09 13.59
N LEU A 96 -10.07 -1.19 13.13
CA LEU A 96 -8.92 -1.34 14.02
C LEU A 96 -8.76 -0.15 14.96
N ALA A 97 -8.89 1.07 14.44
CA ALA A 97 -8.87 2.26 15.28
C ALA A 97 -10.00 2.23 16.34
N ALA A 98 -11.20 1.83 15.95
CA ALA A 98 -12.34 1.67 16.86
C ALA A 98 -12.07 0.61 17.95
N ILE A 99 -11.50 -0.55 17.61
CA ILE A 99 -11.13 -1.60 18.58
C ILE A 99 -10.09 -1.07 19.57
N ILE A 100 -9.08 -0.32 19.11
CA ILE A 100 -8.04 0.26 19.98
C ILE A 100 -8.65 1.29 20.94
N ILE A 101 -9.52 2.18 20.45
CA ILE A 101 -10.21 3.17 21.28
C ILE A 101 -11.08 2.46 22.33
N ALA A 102 -11.84 1.45 21.92
CA ALA A 102 -12.67 0.63 22.81
C ALA A 102 -11.82 -0.05 23.90
N TYR A 103 -10.69 -0.68 23.53
CA TYR A 103 -9.81 -1.37 24.48
C TYR A 103 -9.29 -0.44 25.59
N ARG A 104 -8.92 0.80 25.25
CA ARG A 104 -8.45 1.78 26.24
C ARG A 104 -9.58 2.31 27.11
N ALA A 105 -10.76 2.53 26.53
CA ALA A 105 -11.89 3.13 27.22
C ALA A 105 -12.55 2.16 28.22
N PHE A 106 -12.66 0.89 27.84
CA PHE A 106 -13.30 -0.13 28.65
C PHE A 106 -12.41 -0.66 29.78
N GLU A 107 -11.10 -0.38 29.74
CA GLU A 107 -10.11 -0.84 30.71
C GLU A 107 -10.51 -0.52 32.15
N GLY A 108 -10.90 0.73 32.42
CA GLY A 108 -11.25 1.19 33.78
C GLY A 108 -12.54 0.59 34.35
N LEU A 109 -13.41 0.04 33.52
CA LEU A 109 -14.67 -0.58 33.96
C LEU A 109 -14.56 -2.11 34.04
N PHE A 110 -13.98 -2.73 33.01
CA PHE A 110 -13.97 -4.18 32.89
C PHE A 110 -12.83 -4.85 33.68
N ILE A 111 -11.67 -4.20 33.86
CA ILE A 111 -10.58 -4.82 34.64
C ILE A 111 -11.01 -5.07 36.09
N PRO A 112 -11.55 -4.09 36.84
CA PRO A 112 -11.99 -4.35 38.22
C PRO A 112 -13.05 -5.45 38.30
N LEU A 113 -14.00 -5.46 37.37
CA LEU A 113 -15.07 -6.45 37.32
C LEU A 113 -14.56 -7.88 37.01
N LEU A 114 -13.50 -8.00 36.22
CA LEU A 114 -12.89 -9.29 35.86
C LEU A 114 -11.85 -9.78 36.87
N ASP A 115 -11.31 -8.88 37.69
CA ASP A 115 -10.36 -9.23 38.76
C ASP A 115 -11.05 -10.08 39.84
N GLU A 116 -12.29 -9.75 40.20
CA GLU A 116 -13.11 -10.55 41.13
C GLU A 116 -13.24 -12.02 40.71
N SER A 117 -13.20 -12.30 39.41
CA SER A 117 -13.39 -13.64 38.83
C SER A 117 -12.08 -14.30 38.37
N ASN A 118 -10.92 -13.67 38.61
CA ASN A 118 -9.59 -14.18 38.24
C ASN A 118 -9.44 -14.52 36.74
N ILE A 119 -10.15 -13.78 35.88
CA ILE A 119 -10.16 -13.95 34.42
C ILE A 119 -9.69 -12.67 33.70
N MET A 120 -8.82 -11.88 34.34
CA MET A 120 -8.28 -10.64 33.77
C MET A 120 -7.65 -10.82 32.38
N TRP A 121 -7.06 -12.00 32.11
CA TRP A 121 -6.48 -12.35 30.81
C TRP A 121 -7.51 -12.42 29.68
N LEU A 122 -8.80 -12.63 29.99
CA LEU A 122 -9.86 -12.74 29.01
C LEU A 122 -10.06 -11.42 28.26
N TYR A 123 -9.92 -10.29 28.95
CA TYR A 123 -10.11 -8.96 28.35
C TYR A 123 -9.17 -8.70 27.16
N PRO A 124 -7.82 -8.73 27.31
CA PRO A 124 -6.92 -8.52 26.16
C PRO A 124 -7.06 -9.62 25.11
N VAL A 125 -7.35 -10.87 25.48
CA VAL A 125 -7.53 -11.97 24.51
C VAL A 125 -8.74 -11.73 23.62
N VAL A 126 -9.89 -11.30 24.17
CA VAL A 126 -11.09 -11.02 23.38
C VAL A 126 -10.83 -9.89 22.37
N PHE A 127 -10.19 -8.81 22.80
CA PHE A 127 -9.85 -7.69 21.89
C PHE A 127 -8.82 -8.08 20.83
N LEU A 128 -7.85 -8.92 21.18
CA LEU A 128 -6.87 -9.47 20.24
C LEU A 128 -7.56 -10.35 19.20
N CYS A 129 -8.45 -11.26 19.63
CA CYS A 129 -9.26 -12.07 18.72
C CYS A 129 -10.13 -11.21 17.79
N ALA A 130 -10.74 -10.14 18.31
CA ALA A 130 -11.51 -9.18 17.52
C ALA A 130 -10.62 -8.45 16.49
N ALA A 131 -9.38 -8.09 16.85
CA ALA A 131 -8.43 -7.41 15.97
C ALA A 131 -7.83 -8.34 14.90
N ILE A 132 -7.72 -9.64 15.15
CA ILE A 132 -7.20 -10.61 14.15
C ILE A 132 -8.03 -10.58 12.86
N LEU A 133 -9.36 -10.45 12.96
CA LEU A 133 -10.25 -10.48 11.79
C LEU A 133 -9.96 -9.35 10.78
N PRO A 134 -9.98 -8.06 11.15
CA PRO A 134 -9.64 -6.97 10.23
C PRO A 134 -8.16 -7.00 9.81
N ILE A 135 -7.24 -7.47 10.66
CA ILE A 135 -5.83 -7.65 10.28
C ILE A 135 -5.72 -8.68 9.16
N TYR A 136 -6.31 -9.86 9.33
CA TYR A 136 -6.30 -10.91 8.30
C TYR A 136 -6.90 -10.40 6.99
N ARG A 137 -8.01 -9.65 7.04
CA ARG A 137 -8.63 -9.02 5.86
C ARG A 137 -7.67 -8.05 5.17
N LEU A 138 -7.00 -7.17 5.93
CA LEU A 138 -6.01 -6.25 5.39
C LEU A 138 -4.85 -7.00 4.73
N THR A 139 -4.31 -8.00 5.41
CA THR A 139 -3.22 -8.84 4.90
C THR A 139 -3.63 -9.54 3.60
N ALA A 140 -4.83 -10.14 3.54
CA ALA A 140 -5.33 -10.80 2.34
C ALA A 140 -5.48 -9.84 1.15
N VAL A 141 -6.00 -8.63 1.38
CA VAL A 141 -6.11 -7.61 0.34
C VAL A 141 -4.72 -7.20 -0.14
N LEU A 142 -3.81 -6.83 0.78
CA LEU A 142 -2.45 -6.40 0.44
C LEU A 142 -1.67 -7.45 -0.36
N PHE A 143 -1.79 -8.73 0.01
CA PHE A 143 -1.15 -9.82 -0.75
C PHE A 143 -1.74 -9.96 -2.16
N THR A 144 -3.06 -9.80 -2.31
CA THR A 144 -3.73 -9.88 -3.62
C THR A 144 -3.34 -8.70 -4.53
N SER A 145 -3.20 -7.51 -3.95
CA SER A 145 -2.83 -6.27 -4.65
C SER A 145 -1.36 -6.21 -5.06
N SER A 146 -0.47 -6.85 -4.29
CA SER A 146 0.99 -6.76 -4.46
C SER A 146 1.46 -7.17 -5.86
N GLY A 147 0.80 -8.14 -6.49
CA GLY A 147 1.10 -8.55 -7.87
C GLY A 147 0.83 -7.45 -8.91
N LYS A 148 -0.28 -6.72 -8.78
CA LYS A 148 -0.64 -5.61 -9.69
C LYS A 148 0.31 -4.43 -9.55
N ILE A 149 0.70 -4.11 -8.32
CA ILE A 149 1.64 -3.02 -8.04
C ILE A 149 3.04 -3.36 -8.61
N ALA A 150 3.47 -4.62 -8.48
CA ALA A 150 4.72 -5.09 -9.07
C ALA A 150 4.73 -4.95 -10.60
N ASP A 151 3.63 -5.30 -11.27
CA ASP A 151 3.53 -5.19 -12.74
C ASP A 151 3.58 -3.73 -13.23
N VAL A 152 2.96 -2.79 -12.51
CA VAL A 152 3.04 -1.35 -12.84
C VAL A 152 4.47 -0.82 -12.65
N ILE A 153 5.13 -1.18 -11.55
CA ILE A 153 6.53 -0.77 -11.30
C ILE A 153 7.49 -1.38 -12.33
N VAL A 154 7.27 -2.63 -12.74
CA VAL A 154 8.08 -3.28 -13.79
C VAL A 154 7.82 -2.64 -15.16
N LYS A 155 6.58 -2.26 -15.46
CA LYS A 155 6.20 -1.60 -16.71
C LYS A 155 6.79 -0.18 -16.82
N GLU A 156 6.82 0.58 -15.73
CA GLU A 156 7.52 1.88 -15.70
C GLU A 156 9.04 1.71 -15.81
N LYS A 157 9.62 0.73 -15.10
CA LYS A 157 11.07 0.48 -15.13
C LYS A 157 11.58 0.03 -16.51
N LYS A 158 10.72 -0.54 -17.36
CA LYS A 158 11.07 -0.91 -18.74
C LYS A 158 11.23 0.29 -19.67
N THR A 159 10.67 1.46 -19.33
CA THR A 159 10.74 2.67 -20.17
C THR A 159 11.98 3.53 -19.86
N THR A 160 12.61 3.36 -18.71
CA THR A 160 13.76 4.19 -18.27
C THR A 160 15.09 3.46 -18.15
N ILE A 161 15.15 2.16 -18.46
CA ILE A 161 16.43 1.42 -18.57
C ILE A 161 16.66 1.02 -20.04
N GLY A 162 16.63 2.03 -20.92
CA GLY A 162 17.34 1.93 -22.20
C GLY A 162 18.83 1.97 -21.90
N GLY A 163 19.46 0.80 -21.72
CA GLY A 163 20.87 0.71 -21.34
C GLY A 163 21.74 1.65 -22.18
N THR A 164 22.54 2.49 -21.52
CA THR A 164 23.42 3.45 -22.20
C THR A 164 24.59 2.71 -22.85
N VAL A 165 25.00 3.18 -24.02
CA VAL A 165 26.16 2.68 -24.76
C VAL A 165 27.13 3.84 -24.97
N VAL A 166 28.43 3.59 -24.80
CA VAL A 166 29.48 4.58 -25.04
C VAL A 166 29.78 4.57 -26.54
N CYS A 167 29.69 5.74 -27.17
CA CYS A 167 30.03 5.86 -28.58
C CYS A 167 31.54 5.66 -28.79
N PRO A 168 31.98 4.72 -29.66
CA PRO A 168 33.41 4.47 -29.88
C PRO A 168 34.12 5.60 -30.64
N ALA A 169 33.38 6.49 -31.32
CA ALA A 169 33.95 7.58 -32.10
C ALA A 169 34.17 8.86 -31.28
N CYS A 170 33.21 9.26 -30.44
CA CYS A 170 33.28 10.50 -29.66
C CYS A 170 33.39 10.29 -28.14
N GLY A 171 33.28 9.05 -27.65
CA GLY A 171 33.34 8.73 -26.22
C GLY A 171 32.11 9.12 -25.40
N THR A 172 31.09 9.76 -26.01
CA THR A 172 29.88 10.18 -25.30
C THR A 172 28.99 8.97 -24.97
N SER A 173 28.53 8.90 -23.71
CA SER A 173 27.52 7.95 -23.28
C SER A 173 26.14 8.39 -23.78
N VAL A 174 25.50 7.56 -24.59
CA VAL A 174 24.20 7.86 -25.20
C VAL A 174 23.22 6.71 -24.95
N VAL A 175 21.93 7.04 -24.92
CA VAL A 175 20.86 6.03 -24.83
C VAL A 175 20.94 5.14 -26.08
N LYS A 176 20.69 3.84 -25.94
CA LYS A 176 20.64 2.90 -27.08
C LYS A 176 19.76 3.44 -28.22
N SER A 177 20.40 3.82 -29.30
CA SER A 177 19.81 4.31 -30.55
C SER A 177 20.63 3.81 -31.74
N LYS A 178 20.07 3.89 -32.95
CA LYS A 178 20.78 3.49 -34.18
C LYS A 178 22.01 4.38 -34.46
N PHE A 179 21.89 5.66 -34.14
CA PHE A 179 22.94 6.66 -34.34
C PHE A 179 23.24 7.41 -33.04
N CYS A 180 24.48 7.86 -32.88
CA CYS A 180 24.89 8.71 -31.77
C CYS A 180 24.29 10.11 -31.95
N GLY A 181 23.55 10.60 -30.95
CA GLY A 181 22.95 11.94 -30.98
C GLY A 181 23.96 13.10 -30.89
N ALA A 182 25.23 12.83 -30.55
CA ALA A 182 26.27 13.86 -30.40
C ALA A 182 27.15 14.00 -31.66
N CYS A 183 27.53 12.90 -32.31
CA CYS A 183 28.45 12.91 -33.45
C CYS A 183 27.87 12.31 -34.74
N GLY A 184 26.66 11.72 -34.71
CA GLY A 184 26.00 11.14 -35.89
C GLY A 184 26.49 9.74 -36.29
N GLN A 185 27.55 9.21 -35.66
CA GLN A 185 28.10 7.88 -35.96
C GLN A 185 27.09 6.77 -35.65
N GLU A 186 26.99 5.75 -36.51
CA GLU A 186 26.16 4.57 -36.27
C GLU A 186 26.72 3.77 -35.08
N LEU A 187 25.86 3.44 -34.12
CA LEU A 187 26.25 2.69 -32.93
C LEU A 187 26.14 1.18 -33.21
N PRO A 188 27.01 0.34 -32.60
CA PRO A 188 26.93 -1.10 -32.76
C PRO A 188 25.55 -1.60 -32.29
N GLN A 189 24.69 -1.99 -33.23
CA GLN A 189 23.38 -2.53 -32.89
C GLN A 189 23.55 -3.93 -32.29
N PRO A 190 22.91 -4.25 -31.17
CA PRO A 190 22.72 -5.64 -30.80
C PRO A 190 21.81 -6.27 -31.86
N THR A 191 22.35 -7.20 -32.64
CA THR A 191 21.57 -8.03 -33.55
C THR A 191 20.40 -8.64 -32.79
N ALA A 192 19.20 -8.48 -33.35
CA ALA A 192 17.92 -8.72 -32.72
C ALA A 192 17.59 -10.22 -32.54
N ALA A 193 18.42 -10.95 -31.78
CA ALA A 193 18.20 -12.36 -31.45
C ALA A 193 18.59 -12.67 -29.99
N SER A 194 18.30 -11.76 -29.05
CA SER A 194 18.78 -11.89 -27.66
C SER A 194 17.69 -12.11 -26.63
N SER A 195 16.53 -12.68 -26.98
CA SER A 195 15.57 -13.18 -25.97
C SER A 195 15.35 -14.68 -26.12
N CYS A 196 15.34 -15.39 -24.99
CA CYS A 196 15.07 -16.82 -24.98
C CYS A 196 13.62 -17.07 -25.43
N PRO A 197 13.38 -17.95 -26.42
CA PRO A 197 12.04 -18.21 -26.92
C PRO A 197 11.13 -18.89 -25.88
N LYS A 198 11.70 -19.53 -24.86
CA LYS A 198 10.95 -20.26 -23.84
C LYS A 198 10.56 -19.40 -22.63
N CYS A 199 11.47 -18.54 -22.15
CA CYS A 199 11.25 -17.77 -20.91
C CYS A 199 11.32 -16.25 -21.09
N GLY A 200 11.64 -15.76 -22.30
CA GLY A 200 11.73 -14.33 -22.61
C GLY A 200 12.95 -13.61 -22.03
N SER A 201 13.81 -14.30 -21.26
CA SER A 201 14.99 -13.70 -20.64
C SER A 201 16.04 -13.29 -21.68
N ALA A 202 16.76 -12.20 -21.40
CA ALA A 202 17.81 -11.71 -22.29
C ALA A 202 19.00 -12.69 -22.35
N LEU A 203 19.42 -13.05 -23.57
CA LEU A 203 20.56 -13.91 -23.86
C LEU A 203 21.81 -13.05 -24.09
N LYS A 204 22.97 -13.52 -23.60
CA LYS A 204 24.25 -12.92 -23.93
C LYS A 204 24.59 -13.18 -25.41
N PRO A 205 25.29 -12.27 -26.10
CA PRO A 205 25.80 -12.53 -27.45
C PRO A 205 26.64 -13.82 -27.46
N GLY A 206 26.34 -14.76 -28.36
CA GLY A 206 27.06 -16.05 -28.44
C GLY A 206 26.61 -17.14 -27.46
N ALA A 207 25.55 -16.94 -26.67
CA ALA A 207 25.11 -17.93 -25.69
C ALA A 207 24.38 -19.12 -26.34
N ARG A 208 24.96 -20.33 -26.23
CA ARG A 208 24.34 -21.59 -26.69
C ARG A 208 23.20 -22.08 -25.80
N PHE A 209 23.18 -21.69 -24.53
CA PHE A 209 22.14 -22.07 -23.57
C PHE A 209 21.67 -20.84 -22.77
N CYS A 210 20.38 -20.81 -22.46
CA CYS A 210 19.83 -19.80 -21.56
C CYS A 210 20.28 -20.06 -20.13
N VAL A 211 20.98 -19.09 -19.52
CA VAL A 211 21.46 -19.18 -18.13
C VAL A 211 20.34 -19.21 -17.09
N TYR A 212 19.11 -18.85 -17.46
CA TYR A 212 17.96 -18.81 -16.54
C TYR A 212 17.07 -20.05 -16.62
N CYS A 213 16.91 -20.66 -17.80
CA CYS A 213 16.00 -21.81 -17.98
C CYS A 213 16.64 -23.05 -18.61
N GLY A 214 17.94 -22.99 -18.95
CA GLY A 214 18.69 -24.11 -19.53
C GLY A 214 18.33 -24.46 -20.98
N THR A 215 17.45 -23.69 -21.63
CA THR A 215 17.02 -23.98 -23.01
C THR A 215 18.14 -23.66 -24.00
N GLU A 216 18.43 -24.60 -24.90
CA GLU A 216 19.39 -24.42 -25.99
C GLU A 216 18.88 -23.39 -27.00
N VAL A 217 19.75 -22.47 -27.42
CA VAL A 217 19.41 -21.39 -28.34
C VAL A 217 20.43 -21.41 -29.48
N SER A 218 20.00 -21.90 -30.64
CA SER A 218 20.85 -22.08 -31.81
C SER A 218 21.03 -20.75 -32.55
N GLU A 219 22.27 -20.35 -32.85
CA GLU A 219 22.55 -19.20 -33.70
C GLU A 219 22.20 -19.48 -35.17
N PRO A 220 21.66 -18.51 -35.93
CA PRO A 220 21.68 -18.56 -37.39
C PRO A 220 23.11 -18.38 -37.90
N LYS A 221 23.64 -19.44 -38.49
CA LYS A 221 24.90 -19.52 -39.25
C LYS A 221 25.16 -18.29 -40.13
N ALA A 222 26.21 -17.53 -39.83
CA ALA A 222 26.80 -16.58 -40.77
C ALA A 222 27.32 -17.33 -42.00
N ALA A 223 26.87 -16.95 -43.20
CA ALA A 223 27.39 -17.46 -44.47
C ALA A 223 28.74 -16.79 -44.79
N PRO A 224 29.73 -17.52 -45.35
CA PRO A 224 31.05 -16.98 -45.66
C PRO A 224 31.03 -16.20 -46.99
N GLN A 225 31.63 -15.00 -47.03
CA GLN A 225 32.03 -14.36 -48.28
C GLN A 225 33.50 -14.65 -48.55
N HIS A 226 33.70 -15.39 -49.64
CA HIS A 226 34.93 -15.77 -50.31
C HIS A 226 35.66 -14.51 -50.82
N GLY A 227 36.94 -14.36 -50.52
CA GLY A 227 37.81 -13.37 -51.15
C GLY A 227 38.35 -13.88 -52.48
N ASP A 228 38.64 -12.97 -53.41
CA ASP A 228 39.56 -13.02 -54.56
C ASP A 228 39.52 -11.58 -55.17
N GLY A 229 40.55 -10.85 -55.61
CA GLY A 229 41.99 -11.00 -55.77
C GLY A 229 42.51 -9.81 -56.59
N ASN A 230 43.59 -9.18 -56.13
CA ASN A 230 44.71 -8.52 -56.83
C ASN A 230 44.53 -7.69 -58.15
N HIS A 231 44.95 -6.41 -58.06
CA HIS A 231 46.03 -5.75 -58.83
C HIS A 231 46.27 -6.09 -60.32
N SER A 232 46.30 -5.05 -61.14
CA SER A 232 47.14 -4.88 -62.34
C SER A 232 47.60 -3.44 -62.41
#